data_AF-A0A0M8SVA6-F1
#
_entry.id   AF-A0A0M8SVA6-F1
#
_cell.length_a   1.000
_cell.length_b   1.000
_cell.length_c   1.000
_cell.angle_alpha   90.00
_cell.angle_beta   90.00
_cell.angle_gamma   90.00
#
_symmetry.space_group_name_H-M   'P 1'
#
loop_
_entity.id
_entity.type
_entity.pdbx_description
1 polymer ?
#
loop_
_entity_poly.entity_id
_entity_poly.type
_entity_poly.pdbx_seq_one_letter_code
_entity_poly.pdbx_strand_id
1 'polypeptide(L)'
;MFNELGYDATTIGGLIDRIPLTRGGLYFHFTSKEELARAVLDEAVTREGLTPQTHKLQEWVDLGLLLAHRLPKEPVLSASVRLSVDVKARGLFGTRWPDWITVGEELLEEARARGELLAHAVPCEISRLLVGAWTGVLLITEEIPGADLSREISNLFDLLLPGIAAPGVLAELDTSPYRAERLLGTAAPVQPARSA
;
A
#
# COMPACT_ATOMS: atom_id res chain seq x y z
N MET A 1 -1.10 -0.10 18.12
CA MET A 1 -1.87 0.93 18.85
C MET A 1 -2.79 1.76 17.98
N PHE A 2 -2.33 2.65 17.08
CA PHE A 2 -3.26 3.37 16.19
C PHE A 2 -4.15 2.43 15.39
N ASN A 3 -3.58 1.33 14.90
CA ASN A 3 -4.33 0.28 14.21
C ASN A 3 -5.39 -0.40 15.10
N GLU A 4 -5.08 -0.63 16.38
CA GLU A 4 -5.94 -1.39 17.31
C GLU A 4 -7.02 -0.53 17.99
N LEU A 5 -6.70 0.73 18.30
CA LEU A 5 -7.50 1.59 19.16
C LEU A 5 -8.03 2.83 18.42
N GLY A 6 -7.59 3.07 17.19
CA GLY A 6 -7.83 4.31 16.48
C GLY A 6 -7.01 5.49 17.03
N TYR A 7 -7.16 6.66 16.40
CA TYR A 7 -6.47 7.87 16.85
C TYR A 7 -6.91 8.25 18.26
N ASP A 8 -8.21 8.49 18.51
CA ASP A 8 -8.73 9.06 19.77
C ASP A 8 -8.28 8.28 21.02
N ALA A 9 -8.39 6.96 21.02
CA ALA A 9 -8.05 6.14 22.19
C ALA A 9 -6.56 5.83 22.35
N THR A 10 -5.71 6.17 21.38
CA THR A 10 -4.25 6.03 21.51
C THR A 10 -3.67 7.16 22.37
N THR A 11 -2.79 6.86 23.31
CA THR A 11 -2.03 7.87 24.08
C THR A 11 -0.54 7.57 24.03
N ILE A 12 0.29 8.61 24.10
CA ILE A 12 1.76 8.46 24.17
C ILE A 12 2.15 7.64 25.41
N GLY A 13 1.48 7.86 26.55
CA GLY A 13 1.67 7.06 27.77
C GLY A 13 1.40 5.57 27.54
N GLY A 14 0.26 5.22 26.95
CA GLY A 14 -0.06 3.83 26.63
C GLY A 14 0.87 3.19 25.59
N LEU A 15 1.49 3.99 24.72
CA LEU A 15 2.51 3.52 23.78
C LEU A 15 3.81 3.15 24.50
N ILE A 16 4.26 4.00 25.43
CA ILE A 16 5.45 3.74 26.25
C ILE A 16 5.30 2.43 27.05
N ASP A 17 4.10 2.13 27.55
CA ASP A 17 3.84 0.90 28.31
C ASP A 17 3.93 -0.37 27.44
N ARG A 18 3.92 -0.24 26.10
CA ARG A 18 3.90 -1.37 25.15
C ARG A 18 5.19 -1.53 24.34
N ILE A 19 6.16 -0.63 24.48
CA ILE A 19 7.42 -0.69 23.75
C ILE A 19 8.61 -0.67 24.72
N PRO A 20 9.75 -1.31 24.39
CA PRO A 20 10.93 -1.33 25.25
C PRO A 20 11.71 0.02 25.24
N LEU A 21 11.03 1.15 24.99
CA LEU A 21 11.61 2.48 25.06
C LEU A 21 11.22 3.16 26.38
N THR A 22 12.17 3.89 26.94
CA THR A 22 11.89 4.73 28.12
C THR A 22 11.07 5.95 27.70
N ARG A 23 10.34 6.55 28.66
CA ARG A 23 9.63 7.82 28.47
C ARG A 23 10.50 8.87 27.75
N GLY A 24 11.74 9.04 28.22
CA GLY A 24 12.69 9.99 27.64
C GLY A 24 13.09 9.67 26.19
N GLY A 25 13.21 8.39 25.82
CA GLY A 25 13.53 7.97 24.46
C GLY A 25 12.42 8.25 23.45
N LEU A 26 11.15 8.05 23.83
CA LEU A 26 10.03 8.35 22.94
C LEU A 26 9.76 9.86 22.84
N TYR A 27 9.79 10.60 23.96
CA TYR A 27 9.62 12.06 23.96
C TYR A 27 10.77 12.79 23.27
N PHE A 28 11.94 12.16 23.11
CA PHE A 28 13.04 12.68 22.30
C PHE A 28 12.72 12.65 20.79
N HIS A 29 11.98 11.65 20.32
CA HIS A 29 11.60 11.49 18.91
C HIS A 29 10.26 12.13 18.56
N PHE A 30 9.32 12.16 19.50
CA PHE A 30 7.98 12.70 19.29
C PHE A 30 7.52 13.49 20.51
N THR A 31 7.36 14.80 20.34
CA THR A 31 6.90 15.73 21.37
C THR A 31 5.39 15.63 21.62
N SER A 32 4.64 15.02 20.70
CA SER A 32 3.19 14.89 20.77
C SER A 32 2.66 13.66 20.02
N LYS A 33 1.42 13.27 20.33
CA LYS A 33 0.68 12.21 19.63
C LYS A 33 0.44 12.60 18.16
N GLU A 34 0.24 13.89 17.92
CA GLU A 34 0.08 14.51 16.61
C GLU A 34 1.34 14.36 15.77
N GLU A 35 2.51 14.60 16.33
CA GLU A 35 3.80 14.44 15.63
C GLU A 35 4.05 12.97 15.26
N LEU A 36 3.76 12.05 16.18
CA LEU A 36 3.83 10.61 15.89
C LEU A 36 2.86 10.21 14.77
N ALA A 37 1.63 10.72 14.78
CA ALA A 37 0.64 10.43 13.73
C ALA A 37 1.09 10.96 12.35
N ARG A 38 1.70 12.15 12.30
CA ARG A 38 2.26 12.70 11.05
C ARG A 38 3.41 11.84 10.53
N ALA A 39 4.35 11.45 11.40
CA ALA A 39 5.46 10.59 11.01
C ALA A 39 4.98 9.23 10.47
N VAL A 40 3.95 8.63 11.07
CA VAL A 40 3.32 7.40 10.54
C VAL A 40 2.72 7.64 9.15
N LEU A 41 2.13 8.80 8.91
CA LEU A 41 1.62 9.15 7.58
C LEU A 41 2.75 9.45 6.58
N ASP A 42 3.89 10.01 7.01
CA ASP A 42 5.05 10.26 6.13
C ASP A 42 5.63 8.96 5.56
N GLU A 43 5.62 7.87 6.34
CA GLU A 43 6.09 6.54 5.92
C GLU A 43 5.06 5.76 5.09
N ALA A 44 3.85 6.30 4.90
CA ALA A 44 2.74 5.55 4.31
C ALA A 44 2.94 5.24 2.83
N VAL A 45 3.62 6.11 2.08
CA VAL A 45 3.76 6.02 0.63
C VAL A 45 5.07 5.34 0.30
N THR A 46 5.00 4.06 -0.05
CA THR A 46 6.17 3.21 -0.30
C THR A 46 6.06 2.46 -1.62
N ARG A 47 7.18 2.32 -2.32
CA ARG A 47 7.33 1.46 -3.51
C ARG A 47 8.21 0.24 -3.20
N GLU A 48 8.45 -0.06 -1.93
CA GLU A 48 9.32 -1.17 -1.53
C GLU A 48 8.78 -2.51 -2.03
N GLY A 49 9.70 -3.32 -2.56
CA GLY A 49 9.43 -4.59 -3.24
C GLY A 49 9.13 -4.45 -4.73
N LEU A 50 8.85 -3.23 -5.21
CA LEU A 50 8.61 -3.01 -6.63
C LEU A 50 9.92 -3.12 -7.41
N THR A 51 9.91 -3.89 -8.50
CA THR A 51 11.06 -4.07 -9.39
C THR A 51 10.65 -3.78 -10.83
N PRO A 52 11.55 -3.27 -11.69
CA PRO A 52 11.23 -2.99 -13.09
C PRO A 52 10.70 -4.23 -13.82
N GLN A 53 9.63 -4.05 -14.61
CA GLN A 53 9.01 -5.13 -15.39
C GLN A 53 9.06 -4.83 -16.89
N THR A 54 8.78 -5.85 -17.71
CA THR A 54 8.62 -5.67 -19.16
C THR A 54 7.53 -4.66 -19.48
N HIS A 55 6.37 -4.80 -18.84
CA HIS A 55 5.23 -3.88 -18.97
C HIS A 55 5.17 -2.96 -17.77
N LYS A 56 5.04 -1.66 -17.99
CA LYS A 56 4.89 -0.69 -16.91
C LYS A 56 3.56 -0.87 -16.17
N LEU A 57 2.51 -1.28 -16.87
CA LEU A 57 1.23 -1.65 -16.29
C LEU A 57 1.37 -2.81 -15.30
N GLN A 58 2.33 -3.73 -15.51
CA GLN A 58 2.63 -4.76 -14.54
C GLN A 58 3.19 -4.15 -13.25
N GLU A 59 4.10 -3.17 -13.30
CA GLU A 59 4.60 -2.48 -12.09
C GLU A 59 3.45 -1.84 -11.28
N TRP A 60 2.42 -1.32 -11.96
CA TRP A 60 1.23 -0.78 -11.29
C TRP A 60 0.39 -1.86 -10.59
N VAL A 61 0.19 -3.00 -11.24
CA VAL A 61 -0.46 -4.18 -10.63
C VAL A 61 0.36 -4.69 -9.44
N ASP A 62 1.68 -4.75 -9.59
CA ASP A 62 2.63 -5.22 -8.58
C ASP A 62 2.57 -4.36 -7.34
N LEU A 63 2.52 -3.04 -7.50
CA LEU A 63 2.39 -2.13 -6.39
C LEU A 63 1.12 -2.42 -5.57
N GLY A 64 -0.02 -2.60 -6.23
CA GLY A 64 -1.29 -2.92 -5.54
C GLY A 64 -1.25 -4.26 -4.80
N LEU A 65 -0.64 -5.29 -5.40
CA LEU A 65 -0.51 -6.63 -4.80
C LEU A 65 0.54 -6.67 -3.68
N LEU A 66 1.66 -5.95 -3.83
CA LEU A 66 2.68 -5.81 -2.79
C LEU A 66 2.09 -5.15 -1.55
N LEU A 67 1.30 -4.08 -1.72
CA LEU A 67 0.61 -3.44 -0.60
C LEU A 67 -0.38 -4.38 0.07
N ALA A 68 -1.16 -5.13 -0.70
CA ALA A 68 -2.11 -6.11 -0.16
C ALA A 68 -1.43 -7.19 0.68
N HIS A 69 -0.24 -7.62 0.24
CA HIS A 69 0.56 -8.63 0.91
C HIS A 69 1.26 -8.11 2.17
N ARG A 70 1.73 -6.85 2.13
CA ARG A 70 2.53 -6.23 3.19
C ARG A 70 1.68 -5.64 4.31
N LEU A 71 0.53 -5.04 4.00
CA LEU A 71 -0.30 -4.32 4.96
C LEU A 71 -0.66 -5.18 6.20
N PRO A 72 -1.10 -6.45 6.06
CA PRO A 72 -1.38 -7.29 7.24
C PRO A 72 -0.15 -7.61 8.11
N LYS A 73 1.06 -7.43 7.56
CA LYS A 73 2.35 -7.78 8.19
C LYS A 73 3.10 -6.56 8.72
N GLU A 74 2.76 -5.37 8.23
CA GLU A 74 3.46 -4.11 8.52
C GLU A 74 2.54 -3.14 9.28
N PRO A 75 2.66 -3.07 10.62
CA PRO A 75 1.79 -2.26 11.46
C PRO A 75 1.78 -0.77 11.10
N VAL A 76 2.87 -0.24 10.55
CA VAL A 76 2.98 1.17 10.14
C VAL A 76 2.08 1.45 8.93
N LEU A 77 2.09 0.59 7.90
CA LEU A 77 1.20 0.71 6.75
C LEU A 77 -0.27 0.56 7.13
N SER A 78 -0.59 -0.39 8.00
CA SER A 78 -1.96 -0.56 8.48
C SER A 78 -2.43 0.65 9.30
N ALA A 79 -1.57 1.18 10.18
CA ALA A 79 -1.87 2.38 10.95
C ALA A 79 -2.06 3.63 10.07
N SER A 80 -1.25 3.81 9.02
CA SER A 80 -1.37 4.97 8.12
C SER A 80 -2.67 4.96 7.33
N VAL A 81 -3.13 3.78 6.90
CA VAL A 81 -4.45 3.62 6.27
C VAL A 81 -5.57 3.91 7.27
N ARG A 82 -5.50 3.37 8.50
CA ARG A 82 -6.49 3.65 9.56
C ARG A 82 -6.61 5.14 9.88
N LEU A 83 -5.48 5.85 9.98
CA LEU A 83 -5.46 7.30 10.17
C LEU A 83 -6.06 8.04 8.97
N SER A 84 -5.82 7.55 7.75
CA SER A 84 -6.31 8.19 6.53
C SER A 84 -7.81 7.96 6.30
N VAL A 85 -8.39 6.85 6.75
CA VAL A 85 -9.84 6.57 6.66
C VAL A 85 -10.65 7.26 7.78
N ASP A 86 -10.06 7.46 8.96
CA ASP A 86 -10.72 8.15 10.08
C ASP A 86 -10.97 9.64 9.74
N VAL A 87 -12.23 10.06 9.82
CA VAL A 87 -12.67 11.41 9.44
C VAL A 87 -12.04 12.49 10.32
N LYS A 88 -11.89 12.25 11.62
CA LYS A 88 -11.31 13.22 12.55
C LYS A 88 -9.81 13.32 12.35
N ALA A 89 -9.11 12.18 12.28
CA ALA A 89 -7.67 12.15 12.03
C ALA A 89 -7.35 12.82 10.68
N ARG A 90 -8.15 12.54 9.64
CA ARG A 90 -8.07 13.23 8.35
C ARG A 90 -8.24 14.74 8.46
N GLY A 91 -9.21 15.21 9.26
CA GLY A 91 -9.42 16.64 9.48
C GLY A 91 -8.23 17.33 10.18
N LEU A 92 -7.47 16.59 10.99
CA LEU A 92 -6.33 17.11 11.76
C LEU A 92 -5.00 17.02 11.00
N PHE A 93 -4.79 15.95 10.24
CA PHE A 93 -3.48 15.60 9.65
C PHE A 93 -3.49 15.51 8.12
N GLY A 94 -4.66 15.58 7.48
CA GLY A 94 -4.82 15.25 6.08
C GLY A 94 -4.72 13.74 5.84
N THR A 95 -4.39 13.36 4.61
CA THR A 95 -4.25 11.97 4.17
C THR A 95 -3.16 11.88 3.12
N ARG A 96 -2.63 10.67 2.90
CA ARG A 96 -1.75 10.38 1.76
C ARG A 96 -2.46 9.88 0.52
N TRP A 97 -3.78 10.04 0.44
CA TRP A 97 -4.53 9.66 -0.76
C TRP A 97 -4.04 10.40 -2.02
N PRO A 98 -3.79 11.72 -2.00
CA PRO A 98 -3.26 12.42 -3.18
C PRO A 98 -1.90 11.85 -3.62
N ASP A 99 -1.01 11.54 -2.68
CA ASP A 99 0.32 11.00 -2.98
C ASP A 99 0.23 9.61 -3.64
N TRP A 100 -0.64 8.74 -3.12
CA TRP A 100 -0.92 7.43 -3.73
C TRP A 100 -1.52 7.56 -5.14
N ILE A 101 -2.41 8.54 -5.34
CA ILE A 101 -2.99 8.81 -6.66
C ILE A 101 -1.89 9.26 -7.63
N THR A 102 -1.02 10.17 -7.21
CA THR A 102 0.11 10.62 -8.03
C THR A 102 1.05 9.47 -8.39
N VAL A 103 1.42 8.62 -7.43
CA VAL A 103 2.26 7.44 -7.69
C VAL A 103 1.62 6.51 -8.73
N GLY A 104 0.33 6.20 -8.58
CA GLY A 104 -0.37 5.35 -9.54
C GLY A 104 -0.52 6.00 -10.91
N GLU A 105 -0.76 7.31 -10.95
CA GLU A 105 -0.89 8.09 -12.19
C GLU A 105 0.43 8.10 -12.97
N GLU A 106 1.57 8.30 -12.30
CA GLU A 106 2.90 8.26 -12.93
C GLU A 106 3.18 6.92 -13.62
N LEU A 107 2.88 5.79 -12.94
CA LEU A 107 3.05 4.46 -13.52
C LEU A 107 2.14 4.24 -14.73
N LEU A 108 0.88 4.67 -14.64
CA LEU A 108 -0.10 4.55 -15.71
C LEU A 108 0.22 5.46 -16.90
N GLU A 109 0.76 6.66 -16.67
CA GLU A 109 1.19 7.57 -17.72
C GLU A 109 2.39 7.00 -18.51
N GLU A 110 3.34 6.41 -17.81
CA GLU A 110 4.43 5.67 -18.46
C GLU A 110 3.91 4.46 -19.27
N ALA A 111 2.95 3.71 -18.74
CA ALA A 111 2.31 2.60 -19.45
C ALA A 111 1.56 3.08 -20.71
N ARG A 112 0.86 4.22 -20.61
CA ARG A 112 0.21 4.87 -21.75
C ARG A 112 1.20 5.24 -22.84
N ALA A 113 2.33 5.84 -22.47
CA ALA A 113 3.40 6.22 -23.41
C ALA A 113 4.01 5.01 -24.14
N ARG A 114 3.95 3.82 -23.53
CA ARG A 114 4.40 2.55 -24.11
C ARG A 114 3.31 1.83 -24.93
N GLY A 115 2.11 2.40 -25.04
CA GLY A 115 0.99 1.78 -25.76
C GLY A 115 0.35 0.60 -25.01
N GLU A 116 0.54 0.53 -23.70
CA GLU A 116 0.04 -0.58 -22.88
C GLU A 116 -1.42 -0.39 -22.44
N LEU A 117 -1.96 0.82 -22.60
CA LEU A 117 -3.33 1.17 -22.25
C LEU A 117 -4.23 1.34 -23.49
N LEU A 118 -5.52 1.11 -23.31
CA LEU A 118 -6.56 1.45 -24.30
C LEU A 118 -6.67 2.97 -24.49
N ALA A 119 -7.09 3.40 -25.68
CA ALA A 119 -7.12 4.82 -26.04
C ALA A 119 -8.01 5.70 -25.14
N HIS A 120 -9.05 5.13 -24.53
CA HIS A 120 -9.95 5.84 -23.61
C HIS A 120 -9.51 5.79 -22.15
N ALA A 121 -8.45 5.06 -21.82
CA ALA A 121 -7.96 4.92 -20.45
C ALA A 121 -7.29 6.23 -20.01
N VAL A 122 -7.86 6.90 -19.01
CA VAL A 122 -7.35 8.16 -18.45
C VAL A 122 -6.57 7.87 -17.15
N PRO A 123 -5.22 7.99 -17.14
CA PRO A 123 -4.37 7.59 -16.01
C PRO A 123 -4.77 8.19 -14.65
N CYS A 124 -4.98 9.50 -14.58
CA CYS A 124 -5.38 10.18 -13.33
C CYS A 124 -6.71 9.65 -12.77
N GLU A 125 -7.71 9.45 -13.64
CA GLU A 125 -9.03 8.95 -13.23
C GLU A 125 -8.96 7.50 -12.76
N ILE A 126 -8.23 6.65 -13.49
CA ILE A 126 -8.00 5.24 -13.15
C ILE A 126 -7.27 5.14 -11.81
N SER A 127 -6.21 5.92 -11.62
CA SER A 127 -5.44 5.92 -10.37
C SER A 127 -6.32 6.30 -9.18
N ARG A 128 -7.08 7.39 -9.29
CA ARG A 128 -8.02 7.83 -8.24
C ARG A 128 -9.08 6.78 -7.92
N LEU A 129 -9.66 6.15 -8.94
CA LEU A 129 -10.66 5.11 -8.76
C LEU A 129 -10.06 3.86 -8.13
N LEU A 130 -8.85 3.45 -8.53
CA LEU A 130 -8.17 2.30 -7.92
C LEU A 130 -7.88 2.57 -6.44
N VAL A 131 -7.33 3.73 -6.06
CA VAL A 131 -7.05 4.04 -4.64
C VAL A 131 -8.33 3.93 -3.80
N GLY A 132 -9.46 4.44 -4.30
CA GLY A 132 -10.75 4.31 -3.62
C GLY A 132 -11.24 2.86 -3.53
N ALA A 133 -11.23 2.13 -4.66
CA ALA A 133 -11.69 0.74 -4.72
C ALA A 133 -10.82 -0.19 -3.88
N TRP A 134 -9.50 -0.07 -3.96
CA TRP A 134 -8.52 -0.83 -3.19
C TRP A 134 -8.73 -0.62 -1.68
N THR A 135 -8.91 0.64 -1.26
CA THR A 135 -9.21 0.96 0.15
C THR A 135 -10.55 0.36 0.59
N GLY A 136 -11.57 0.41 -0.27
CA GLY A 136 -12.87 -0.21 0.00
C GLY A 136 -12.77 -1.73 0.17
N VAL A 137 -12.01 -2.39 -0.72
CA VAL A 137 -11.75 -3.83 -0.63
C VAL A 137 -11.05 -4.18 0.68
N LEU A 138 -10.03 -3.42 1.07
CA LEU A 138 -9.37 -3.60 2.37
C LEU A 138 -10.36 -3.54 3.53
N LEU A 139 -11.14 -2.46 3.61
CA LEU A 139 -12.07 -2.25 4.73
C LEU A 139 -13.14 -3.34 4.83
N ILE A 140 -13.61 -3.87 3.69
CA ILE A 140 -14.60 -4.96 3.68
C ILE A 140 -13.93 -6.30 4.02
N THR A 141 -12.74 -6.55 3.47
CA THR A 141 -11.97 -7.79 3.71
C THR A 141 -11.66 -7.98 5.18
N GLU A 142 -11.29 -6.92 5.89
CA GLU A 142 -10.98 -6.96 7.33
C GLU A 142 -12.17 -7.45 8.19
N GLU A 143 -13.40 -7.27 7.72
CA GLU A 143 -14.62 -7.69 8.43
C GLU A 143 -15.08 -9.11 8.06
N ILE A 144 -14.43 -9.77 7.09
CA ILE A 144 -14.78 -11.11 6.62
C ILE A 144 -13.81 -12.14 7.21
N PRO A 145 -14.27 -13.03 8.12
CA PRO A 145 -13.40 -14.02 8.72
C PRO A 145 -12.75 -14.95 7.69
N GLY A 146 -11.42 -15.00 7.69
CA GLY A 146 -10.63 -15.87 6.81
C GLY A 146 -10.46 -15.36 5.38
N ALA A 147 -10.92 -14.14 5.05
CA ALA A 147 -10.64 -13.53 3.77
C ALA A 147 -9.16 -13.13 3.64
N ASP A 148 -8.63 -13.26 2.42
CA ASP A 148 -7.25 -12.91 2.09
C ASP A 148 -7.24 -11.67 1.20
N LEU A 149 -6.67 -10.58 1.72
CA LEU A 149 -6.59 -9.31 1.01
C LEU A 149 -5.87 -9.42 -0.34
N SER A 150 -4.84 -10.27 -0.43
CA SER A 150 -4.11 -10.46 -1.70
C SER A 150 -5.01 -11.05 -2.77
N ARG A 151 -5.92 -11.95 -2.38
CA ARG A 151 -6.93 -12.54 -3.26
C ARG A 151 -8.00 -11.54 -3.67
N GLU A 152 -8.49 -10.72 -2.75
CA GLU A 152 -9.53 -9.74 -3.09
C GLU A 152 -8.99 -8.61 -3.99
N ILE A 153 -7.74 -8.18 -3.78
CA ILE A 153 -7.09 -7.22 -4.67
C ILE A 153 -6.76 -7.84 -6.04
N SER A 154 -6.37 -9.12 -6.08
CA SER A 154 -6.24 -9.87 -7.34
C SER A 154 -7.55 -9.86 -8.14
N ASN A 155 -8.69 -10.18 -7.49
CA ASN A 155 -10.01 -10.12 -8.10
C ASN A 155 -10.38 -8.71 -8.61
N LEU A 156 -10.01 -7.66 -7.85
CA LEU A 156 -10.22 -6.27 -8.26
C LEU A 156 -9.47 -5.95 -9.56
N PHE A 157 -8.20 -6.39 -9.69
CA PHE A 157 -7.43 -6.20 -10.92
C PHE A 157 -8.00 -7.01 -12.09
N ASP A 158 -8.41 -8.26 -11.88
CA ASP A 158 -9.03 -9.10 -12.91
C ASP A 158 -10.31 -8.46 -13.48
N LEU A 159 -11.06 -7.72 -12.66
CA LEU A 159 -12.24 -6.97 -13.10
C LEU A 159 -11.87 -5.68 -13.86
N LEU A 160 -10.82 -4.98 -13.41
CA LEU A 160 -10.46 -3.65 -13.90
C LEU A 160 -9.62 -3.69 -15.20
N LEU A 161 -8.63 -4.57 -15.27
CA LEU A 161 -7.64 -4.60 -16.36
C LEU A 161 -8.24 -4.82 -17.75
N PRO A 162 -9.27 -5.67 -17.97
CA PRO A 162 -9.91 -5.81 -19.27
C PRO A 162 -10.50 -4.50 -19.83
N GLY A 163 -10.83 -3.55 -18.96
CA GLY A 163 -11.38 -2.25 -19.34
C GLY A 163 -10.34 -1.18 -19.68
N ILE A 164 -9.05 -1.43 -19.40
CA ILE A 164 -8.00 -0.41 -19.52
C ILE A 164 -6.72 -0.87 -20.25
N ALA A 165 -6.43 -2.18 -20.27
CA ALA A 165 -5.18 -2.72 -20.82
C ALA A 165 -5.32 -3.02 -22.32
N ALA A 166 -4.25 -2.79 -23.09
CA ALA A 166 -4.16 -3.27 -24.46
C ALA A 166 -4.21 -4.82 -24.49
N PRO A 167 -4.93 -5.45 -25.44
CA PRO A 167 -5.17 -6.91 -25.39
C PRO A 167 -3.91 -7.78 -25.34
N GLY A 168 -2.84 -7.40 -26.04
CA GLY A 168 -1.55 -8.12 -26.00
C GLY A 168 -0.86 -8.01 -24.64
N VAL A 169 -0.90 -6.82 -24.03
CA VAL A 169 -0.35 -6.61 -22.68
C VAL A 169 -1.17 -7.37 -21.65
N LEU A 170 -2.50 -7.30 -21.71
CA LEU A 170 -3.41 -7.98 -20.79
C LEU A 170 -3.12 -9.49 -20.70
N ALA A 171 -2.81 -10.13 -21.82
CA ALA A 171 -2.49 -11.56 -21.86
C ALA A 171 -1.17 -11.93 -21.15
N GLU A 172 -0.28 -10.96 -20.96
CA GLU A 172 1.02 -11.14 -20.30
C GLU A 172 1.03 -10.64 -18.86
N LEU A 173 -0.02 -9.95 -18.41
CA LEU A 173 -0.13 -9.50 -17.03
C LEU A 173 -0.38 -10.68 -16.09
N ASP A 174 0.30 -10.64 -14.94
CA ASP A 174 0.14 -11.58 -13.85
C ASP A 174 -0.51 -10.86 -12.67
N THR A 175 -1.77 -11.19 -12.42
CA THR A 175 -2.59 -10.68 -11.31
C THR A 175 -2.66 -11.66 -10.14
N SER A 176 -1.89 -12.75 -10.18
CA SER A 176 -1.95 -13.83 -9.19
C SER A 176 -1.86 -13.29 -7.76
N PRO A 177 -2.67 -13.79 -6.81
CA PRO A 177 -2.57 -13.37 -5.41
C PRO A 177 -1.21 -13.72 -4.77
N TYR A 178 -0.46 -14.65 -5.38
CA TYR A 178 0.88 -15.06 -4.91
C TYR A 178 2.01 -14.25 -5.55
N ARG A 179 1.69 -13.24 -6.36
CA ARG A 179 2.70 -12.50 -7.11
C ARG A 179 3.65 -11.71 -6.20
N ALA A 180 3.12 -11.05 -5.18
CA ALA A 180 3.92 -10.32 -4.21
C ALA A 180 4.93 -11.23 -3.47
N GLU A 181 4.52 -12.45 -3.14
CA GLU A 181 5.42 -13.46 -2.53
C GLU A 181 6.59 -13.80 -3.44
N ARG A 182 6.33 -13.96 -4.75
CA ARG A 182 7.39 -14.24 -5.73
C ARG A 182 8.35 -13.06 -5.86
N LEU A 183 7.83 -11.83 -5.93
CA LEU A 183 8.66 -10.61 -6.02
C LEU A 183 9.55 -10.40 -4.80
N LEU A 184 9.03 -10.67 -3.60
CA LEU A 184 9.81 -10.55 -2.36
C LEU A 184 10.75 -11.75 -2.16
N GLY A 185 10.37 -12.94 -2.63
CA GLY A 185 11.18 -14.16 -2.57
C GLY A 185 12.39 -14.13 -3.52
N THR A 186 12.27 -13.50 -4.69
CA THR A 186 13.40 -13.28 -5.60
C THR A 186 14.35 -12.18 -5.11
N ALA A 187 13.92 -11.34 -4.15
CA ALA A 187 14.71 -10.27 -3.56
C ALA A 187 15.54 -10.68 -2.32
N ALA A 188 15.47 -11.94 -1.86
CA ALA A 188 16.27 -12.38 -0.72
C ALA A 188 17.78 -12.33 -1.06
N PRO A 189 18.64 -11.71 -0.22
CA PRO A 189 20.07 -11.63 -0.51
C PRO A 189 20.70 -13.02 -0.47
N VAL A 190 21.51 -13.32 -1.49
CA VAL A 190 22.49 -14.41 -1.44
C VAL A 190 23.35 -14.20 -0.19
N GLN A 191 23.17 -15.05 0.82
CA GLN A 191 24.08 -15.09 1.96
C GLN A 191 25.50 -15.36 1.41
N PRO A 192 26.51 -14.53 1.73
CA PRO A 192 27.87 -14.86 1.35
C PRO A 192 28.22 -16.18 2.01
N ALA A 193 28.72 -17.12 1.19
CA ALA A 193 29.19 -18.41 1.64
C ALA A 193 30.13 -18.20 2.83
N ARG A 194 29.78 -18.80 3.98
CA ARG A 194 30.71 -18.91 5.10
C ARG A 194 31.90 -19.74 4.61
N SER A 195 33.01 -19.06 4.35
CA SER A 195 34.31 -19.70 4.23
C SER A 195 34.65 -20.35 5.59
N ALA A 196 34.69 -21.68 5.61
CA ALA A 196 35.39 -22.48 6.61
C ALA A 196 36.45 -23.29 5.87
#